data_AF-A0A3N7H9X8-F1
#
_entry.id   AF-A0A3N7H9X8-F1
#
_cell.length_a   1.000
_cell.length_b   1.000
_cell.length_c   1.000
_cell.angle_alpha   90.00
_cell.angle_beta   90.00
_cell.angle_gamma   90.00
#
_symmetry.space_group_name_H-M   'P 1'
#
loop_
_entity.id
_entity.type
_entity.pdbx_description
1 polymer ?
#
loop_
_entity_poly.entity_id
_entity_poly.type
_entity_poly.pdbx_seq_one_letter_code
_entity_poly.pdbx_strand_id
1 'polypeptide(L)' 'MKTKIALITGGYTGESEVSFKSAEFVYGQLDQSKYDIYKITITTDSWFHV' A
#
# COMPACT_ATOMS: atom_id res chain seq x y z
N MET A 1 -15.87 -1.50 15.24
CA MET A 1 -15.54 -0.92 13.91
C MET A 1 -14.04 -0.92 13.78
N LYS A 2 -13.51 -1.36 12.64
CA LYS A 2 -12.07 -1.30 12.36
C LYS A 2 -11.68 0.09 11.85
N THR A 3 -10.46 0.50 12.14
CA THR A 3 -9.92 1.77 11.62
C THR A 3 -9.55 1.59 10.16
N LYS A 4 -10.00 2.49 9.30
CA LYS A 4 -9.70 2.43 7.86
C LYS A 4 -8.35 3.08 7.59
N ILE A 5 -7.47 2.40 6.88
CA ILE A 5 -6.13 2.87 6.53
C ILE A 5 -5.92 2.72 5.03
N ALA A 6 -5.49 3.80 4.37
CA ALA A 6 -4.96 3.74 3.02
C ALA A 6 -3.45 3.49 3.07
N LEU A 7 -2.98 2.37 2.52
CA LEU A 7 -1.57 2.04 2.38
C LEU A 7 -1.12 2.35 0.95
N ILE A 8 -0.48 3.49 0.75
CA ILE A 8 -0.05 3.96 -0.57
C ILE A 8 1.35 3.40 -0.90
N THR A 9 1.54 2.90 -2.12
CA THR A 9 2.80 2.29 -2.58
C THR A 9 3.05 2.51 -4.07
N GLY A 10 4.25 2.20 -4.55
CA GLY A 10 4.73 2.48 -5.90
C GLY A 10 5.29 3.90 -6.02
N GLY A 11 4.94 4.61 -7.09
CA GLY A 11 5.31 6.00 -7.35
C GLY A 11 5.74 6.24 -8.80
N TYR A 12 5.80 7.52 -9.20
CA TYR A 12 6.31 7.96 -10.52
C TYR A 12 7.85 7.94 -10.57
N THR A 13 8.46 6.81 -10.19
CA THR A 13 9.92 6.66 -10.05
C THR A 13 10.37 5.26 -10.43
N GLY A 14 11.61 5.15 -10.92
CA GLY A 14 12.31 3.87 -11.11
C GLY A 14 12.55 3.11 -9.81
N GLU A 15 12.38 3.75 -8.64
CA GLU A 15 12.47 3.13 -7.32
C GLU A 15 11.16 2.48 -6.84
N SER A 16 10.13 2.42 -7.70
CA SER A 16 8.83 1.85 -7.36
C SER A 16 8.92 0.41 -6.84
N GLU A 17 9.89 -0.38 -7.32
CA GLU A 17 10.14 -1.75 -6.82
C GLU A 17 10.47 -1.77 -5.31
N VAL A 18 11.25 -0.81 -4.83
CA VAL A 18 11.61 -0.71 -3.40
C VAL A 18 10.39 -0.29 -2.56
N SER A 19 9.57 0.61 -3.11
CA SER A 19 8.31 1.04 -2.51
C SER A 19 7.32 -0.12 -2.33
N PHE A 20 7.22 -1.00 -3.33
CA PHE A 20 6.39 -2.21 -3.24
C PHE A 20 6.87 -3.17 -2.15
N LYS A 21 8.18 -3.45 -2.08
CA LYS A 21 8.76 -4.32 -1.04
C LYS A 21 8.52 -3.77 0.37
N SER A 22 8.66 -2.45 0.53
CA SER A 22 8.41 -1.77 1.80
C SER A 22 6.93 -1.86 2.21
N ALA A 23 6.02 -1.69 1.25
CA ALA A 23 4.58 -1.79 1.51
C ALA A 23 4.13 -3.21 1.85
N GLU A 24 4.70 -4.24 1.24
CA GLU A 24 4.46 -5.64 1.62
C GLU A 24 4.89 -5.91 3.07
N PHE A 25 6.07 -5.42 3.46
CA PHE A 25 6.54 -5.54 4.83
C PHE A 25 5.60 -4.85 5.82
N VAL A 26 5.24 -3.59 5.58
CA VAL A 26 4.31 -2.83 6.43
C VAL A 26 2.96 -3.53 6.51
N TYR A 27 2.41 -4.00 5.38
CA TYR A 27 1.15 -4.73 5.34
C TYR A 27 1.19 -5.98 6.24
N GLY A 28 2.29 -6.73 6.21
CA GLY A 28 2.48 -7.91 7.07
C GLY A 28 2.60 -7.60 8.57
N GLN A 29 2.97 -6.37 8.94
CA GLN A 29 3.01 -5.92 10.35
C GLN A 29 1.67 -5.37 10.85
N LEU A 30 0.74 -5.04 9.96
CA LEU A 30 -0.55 -4.46 10.35
C LEU A 30 -1.50 -5.53 10.87
N ASP A 31 -2.12 -5.23 12.01
CA ASP A 31 -3.14 -6.08 12.62
C ASP A 31 -4.48 -5.98 11.86
N GLN A 32 -4.76 -6.97 11.01
CA GLN A 32 -5.98 -7.03 10.21
C GLN A 32 -7.26 -7.23 11.04
N SER A 33 -7.16 -7.55 12.34
CA SER A 33 -8.32 -7.56 13.24
C SER A 33 -8.72 -6.14 13.67
N LYS A 34 -7.77 -5.20 13.66
CA LYS A 34 -7.97 -3.80 14.04
C LYS A 34 -8.20 -2.87 12.85
N TYR A 35 -7.63 -3.20 11.69
CA TYR A 35 -7.58 -2.31 10.54
C TYR A 35 -8.28 -2.89 9.31
N ASP A 36 -9.02 -2.02 8.61
CA ASP A 36 -9.46 -2.26 7.23
C ASP A 36 -8.48 -1.53 6.31
N ILE A 37 -7.63 -2.30 5.62
CA ILE A 37 -6.48 -1.77 4.89
C ILE A 37 -6.80 -1.73 3.40
N TYR A 38 -6.65 -0.55 2.80
CA TYR A 38 -6.87 -0.30 1.38
C TYR A 38 -5.50 -0.02 0.75
N LYS A 39 -4.95 -0.99 0.01
CA LYS A 39 -3.67 -0.81 -0.68
C LYS A 39 -3.88 -0.02 -1.97
N ILE A 40 -3.25 1.14 -2.08
CA ILE A 40 -3.35 2.02 -3.24
C ILE A 40 -2.01 2.00 -3.95
N THR A 41 -2.01 1.52 -5.19
CA THR A 41 -0.82 1.42 -6.03
C THR A 41 -0.75 2.62 -6.96
N ILE A 42 0.42 3.25 -6.98
CA ILE A 42 0.79 4.30 -7.91
C ILE A 42 1.76 3.71 -8.90
N THR A 43 1.39 3.75 -10.17
CA THR A 43 2.27 3.44 -11.30
C THR A 43 2.62 4.73 -12.04
N THR A 44 3.50 4.62 -13.02
CA THR A 44 3.81 5.73 -13.94
C THR A 44 2.58 6.21 -14.72
N ASP A 45 1.58 5.34 -14.92
CA ASP A 45 0.44 5.60 -15.79
C ASP A 45 -0.84 5.96 -15.01
N SER A 46 -1.02 5.39 -13.81
CA SER A 46 -2.28 5.53 -13.07
C SER A 46 -2.16 5.20 -11.58
N TRP A 47 -3.23 5.53 -10.84
CA TRP A 47 -3.45 5.17 -9.44
C TRP A 47 -4.64 4.21 -9.35
N PHE A 48 -4.53 3.14 -8.58
CA PHE A 48 -5.62 2.18 -8.41
C PHE A 48 -5.58 1.45 -7.07
N HIS A 49 -6.73 0.91 -6.68
CA HIS A 49 -6.92 0.01 -5.54
C HIS A 49 -7.65 -1.24 -6.05
N VAL A 50 -7.19 -2.43 -5.64
CA VAL A 50 -7.75 -3.75 -6.03
C VAL A 50 -8.05 -4.58 -4.79
#